data_AF-A0A6N4TA74-F1
#
_entry.id   AF-A0A6N4TA74-F1
#
_cell.length_a   1.000
_cell.length_b   1.000
_cell.length_c   1.000
_cell.angle_alpha   90.00
_cell.angle_beta   90.00
_cell.angle_gamma   90.00
#
_symmetry.space_group_name_H-M   'P 1'
#
loop_
_entity.id
_entity.type
_entity.pdbx_description
1 polymer ?
#
loop_
_entity_poly.entity_id
_entity_poly.type
_entity_poly.pdbx_seq_one_letter_code
_entity_poly.pdbx_strand_id
1 'polypeptide(L)' 'MFENLDHLYRFPTRAAIDALAIRFNLPNTKNMQDWEYEVADANRIDEFLVAYDSGELREDEKFTLMAMLV' A
#
# COMPACT_ATOMS: atom_id res chain seq x y z
N MET A 1 -26.24 13.92 -15.05
CA MET A 1 -24.81 14.08 -14.73
C MET A 1 -24.41 12.82 -13.99
N PHE A 2 -23.62 11.93 -14.59
CA PHE A 2 -23.10 10.76 -13.88
C PHE A 2 -21.80 11.20 -13.19
N GLU A 3 -21.70 10.97 -11.87
CA GLU A 3 -20.43 11.18 -11.16
C GLU A 3 -19.36 10.28 -11.76
N ASN A 4 -18.14 10.82 -11.90
CA ASN A 4 -16.99 10.01 -12.25
C ASN A 4 -16.61 9.18 -11.01
N LEU A 5 -16.83 7.87 -11.09
CA LEU A 5 -16.55 6.90 -10.04
C LEU A 5 -15.21 6.18 -10.24
N ASP A 6 -14.34 6.65 -11.15
CA ASP A 6 -13.06 6.00 -11.44
C ASP A 6 -12.18 5.90 -10.19
N HIS A 7 -12.31 6.85 -9.27
CA HIS A 7 -11.64 6.83 -7.96
C HIS A 7 -12.11 5.70 -7.03
N LEU A 8 -13.30 5.11 -7.25
CA LEU A 8 -13.80 3.97 -6.48
C LEU A 8 -13.15 2.65 -6.93
N TYR A 9 -12.59 2.59 -8.13
CA TYR A 9 -11.93 1.41 -8.67
C TYR A 9 -10.41 1.62 -8.69
N ARG A 10 -9.79 1.46 -7.52
CA ARG A 10 -8.33 1.60 -7.35
C ARG A 10 -7.75 0.28 -6.85
N PHE A 11 -6.54 -0.04 -7.33
CA PHE A 11 -5.80 -1.24 -6.98
C PHE A 11 -4.36 -0.86 -6.64
N PRO A 12 -3.67 -1.62 -5.78
CA PRO A 12 -2.23 -1.48 -5.60
C PRO A 12 -1.49 -1.49 -6.94
N THR A 13 -0.61 -0.51 -7.14
CA THR A 13 0.23 -0.46 -8.35
C THR A 13 1.56 -1.14 -8.09
N ARG A 14 2.17 -1.71 -9.13
CA ARG A 14 3.50 -2.32 -9.01
C ARG A 14 4.54 -1.35 -8.45
N ALA A 15 4.52 -0.10 -8.88
CA ALA A 15 5.45 0.93 -8.42
C ALA A 15 5.26 1.26 -6.93
N ALA A 16 4.01 1.34 -6.45
CA ALA A 16 3.73 1.55 -5.03
C ALA A 16 4.19 0.36 -4.18
N ILE A 17 3.90 -0.87 -4.63
CA ILE A 17 4.38 -2.10 -3.98
C ILE A 17 5.91 -2.13 -3.91
N ASP A 18 6.61 -1.82 -5.01
CA ASP A 18 8.07 -1.78 -5.04
C ASP A 18 8.63 -0.73 -4.06
N ALA A 19 8.04 0.46 -4.00
CA ALA A 19 8.47 1.54 -3.11
C ALA A 19 8.26 1.19 -1.63
N LEU A 20 7.09 0.65 -1.25
CA LEU A 20 6.79 0.25 0.12
C LEU A 20 7.61 -0.96 0.56
N ALA A 21 7.85 -1.91 -0.35
CA ALA A 21 8.72 -3.05 -0.08
C ALA A 21 10.14 -2.61 0.27
N ILE A 22 10.69 -1.63 -0.47
CA ILE A 22 11.99 -1.04 -0.16
C ILE A 22 11.94 -0.29 1.18
N ARG A 23 10.93 0.58 1.38
CA ARG A 23 10.80 1.42 2.57
C ARG A 23 10.76 0.61 3.87
N PHE A 24 9.98 -0.47 3.88
CA PHE A 24 9.71 -1.28 5.06
C PHE A 24 10.50 -2.58 5.10
N ASN A 25 11.43 -2.77 4.15
CA ASN A 25 12.23 -3.99 4.01
C ASN A 25 11.35 -5.27 3.98
N LEU A 26 10.32 -5.26 3.12
CA LEU A 26 9.38 -6.35 2.94
C LEU A 26 9.75 -7.20 1.70
N PRO A 27 9.44 -8.52 1.70
CA PRO A 27 9.62 -9.34 0.52
C PRO A 27 8.70 -8.86 -0.61
N ASN A 28 9.19 -8.87 -1.85
CA ASN A 28 8.40 -8.53 -3.03
C ASN A 28 8.94 -9.29 -4.25
N THR A 29 8.57 -10.57 -4.33
CA THR A 29 8.94 -11.41 -5.47
C THR A 29 7.85 -11.39 -6.54
N LYS A 30 8.22 -11.67 -7.79
CA LYS A 30 7.29 -11.68 -8.94
C LYS A 30 6.09 -12.66 -8.82
N ASN A 31 6.12 -13.56 -7.84
CA ASN A 31 5.11 -14.60 -7.67
C ASN A 31 4.10 -14.28 -6.54
N MET A 32 4.28 -13.18 -5.82
CA MET A 32 3.34 -12.71 -4.80
C MET A 32 2.17 -12.03 -5.53
N GLN A 33 0.96 -12.53 -5.33
CA GLN A 33 -0.24 -12.03 -6.04
C GLN A 33 -1.00 -11.02 -5.18
N ASP A 34 -1.27 -11.41 -3.93
CA ASP A 34 -2.01 -10.62 -2.94
C ASP A 34 -1.01 -10.00 -1.96
N TRP A 35 -0.05 -9.25 -2.50
CA TRP A 35 1.15 -8.81 -1.79
C TRP A 35 0.84 -8.12 -0.47
N GLU A 36 -0.14 -7.21 -0.46
CA GLU A 36 -0.59 -6.45 0.70
C GLU A 36 -1.04 -7.33 1.87
N TYR A 37 -1.66 -8.49 1.59
CA TYR A 37 -2.12 -9.43 2.60
C TYR A 37 -0.99 -10.36 3.07
N GLU A 38 -0.06 -10.71 2.18
CA GLU A 38 1.09 -11.56 2.51
C GLU A 38 2.11 -10.84 3.42
N VAL A 39 2.21 -9.51 3.32
CA VAL A 39 3.18 -8.69 4.08
C VAL A 39 2.57 -7.88 5.21
N ALA A 40 1.23 -7.92 5.36
CA ALA A 40 0.54 -7.31 6.49
C ALA A 40 1.05 -7.92 7.81
N ASP A 41 1.45 -7.06 8.74
CA ASP A 41 1.95 -7.46 10.05
C ASP A 41 1.45 -6.50 11.13
N ALA A 42 0.52 -6.98 11.96
CA ALA A 42 -0.07 -6.20 13.04
C ALA A 42 0.97 -5.75 14.09
N ASN A 43 2.10 -6.44 14.22
CA ASN A 43 3.17 -6.02 15.14
C ASN A 43 3.93 -4.78 14.65
N ARG A 44 3.75 -4.39 13.39
CA ARG A 44 4.36 -3.21 12.76
C ARG A 44 3.36 -2.08 12.50
N ILE A 45 2.15 -2.18 13.05
CA ILE A 45 1.07 -1.21 12.77
C ILE A 45 1.49 0.23 13.06
N ASP A 46 2.22 0.48 14.15
CA ASP A 46 2.69 1.83 14.50
C ASP A 46 3.64 2.40 13.45
N GLU A 47 4.54 1.57 12.89
CA GLU A 47 5.46 1.97 11.82
C GLU A 47 4.70 2.36 10.55
N PHE A 48 3.68 1.58 10.19
CA PHE A 48 2.86 1.83 9.02
C PHE A 48 1.99 3.09 9.18
N LEU A 49 1.39 3.31 10.35
CA LEU A 49 0.60 4.51 10.64
C LEU A 49 1.47 5.77 10.61
N VAL A 50 2.67 5.74 11.20
CA VAL A 50 3.62 6.86 11.15
C VAL A 50 3.98 7.20 9.70
N ALA A 51 4.22 6.20 8.85
CA ALA A 51 4.53 6.45 7.45
C ALA A 51 3.32 6.96 6.65
N TYR A 52 2.11 6.50 6.97
CA TYR A 52 0.88 6.98 6.35
C TYR A 52 0.65 8.48 6.63
N ASP A 53 0.86 8.88 7.90
CA ASP A 53 0.64 10.25 8.37
C ASP A 53 1.80 11.21 8.07
N SER A 54 2.97 10.71 7.62
CA SER A 54 4.16 11.56 7.42
C SER A 54 4.02 12.59 6.29
N GLY A 55 3.06 12.40 5.39
CA GLY A 55 2.89 13.23 4.19
C GLY A 55 3.92 12.97 3.08
N GLU A 56 4.83 12.01 3.25
CA GLU A 56 5.90 11.69 2.29
C GLU A 56 5.46 10.71 1.19
N LEU A 57 4.38 9.97 1.43
CA LEU A 57 3.87 8.96 0.51
C LEU A 57 3.07 9.58 -0.63
N ARG A 58 3.27 9.06 -1.84
CA ARG A 58 2.42 9.34 -2.99
C ARG A 58 1.05 8.72 -2.80
N GLU A 59 0.05 9.20 -3.54
CA GLU A 59 -1.33 8.72 -3.41
C GLU A 59 -1.48 7.20 -3.64
N ASP A 60 -0.77 6.62 -4.62
CA ASP A 60 -0.81 5.16 -4.85
C ASP A 60 -0.13 4.37 -3.73
N GLU A 61 0.92 4.93 -3.13
CA GLU A 61 1.61 4.35 -1.98
C GLU A 61 0.72 4.38 -0.74
N LYS A 62 0.02 5.51 -0.49
CA LYS A 62 -0.97 5.61 0.60
C LYS A 62 -2.09 4.61 0.43
N PHE A 63 -2.64 4.49 -0.79
CA PHE A 63 -3.71 3.53 -1.08
C PHE A 63 -3.24 2.09 -0.83
N THR A 64 -2.05 1.74 -1.33
CA THR A 64 -1.47 0.40 -1.15
C THR A 64 -1.16 0.10 0.31
N LEU A 65 -0.61 1.07 1.05
CA LEU A 65 -0.32 0.92 2.48
C LEU A 65 -1.60 0.76 3.30
N MET A 66 -2.67 1.49 2.95
CA MET A 66 -3.97 1.31 3.60
C MET A 66 -4.53 -0.10 3.36
N ALA A 67 -4.31 -0.69 2.18
CA ALA A 67 -4.73 -2.08 1.90
C ALA A 67 -4.02 -3.12 2.78
N MET A 68 -2.82 -2.82 3.32
CA MET A 68 -2.13 -3.67 4.30
C MET A 68 -2.72 -3.57 5.72
N LEU A 69 -3.54 -2.54 5.99
CA LEU A 69 -4.05 -2.21 7.34
C LEU A 69 -5.50 -2.64 7.59
N VAL A 70 -6.21 -3.13 6.56
CA VAL A 70 -7.63 -3.53 6.59
C VAL A 70 -7.77 -5.05 6.55
#